data_AF-A0A2V5P121-F1
#
_entry.id   AF-A0A2V5P121-F1
#
_cell.length_a   1.000
_cell.length_b   1.000
_cell.length_c   1.000
_cell.angle_alpha   90.00
_cell.angle_beta   90.00
_cell.angle_gamma   90.00
#
_symmetry.space_group_name_H-M   'P 1'
#
loop_
_entity.id
_entity.type
_entity.pdbx_description
1 polymer ?
#
loop_
_entity_poly.entity_id
_entity_poly.type
_entity_poly.pdbx_seq_one_letter_code
_entity_poly.pdbx_strand_id
1 'polypeptide(L)' 'MRFAILSDIHANLEALEAVLADARERRCTHFVCLGD' A
#
# COMPACT_ATOMS: atom_id res chain seq x y z
N MET A 1 10.56 6.51 -11.00
CA MET A 1 9.53 6.95 -10.04
C MET A 1 8.46 5.86 -9.97
N ARG A 2 8.04 5.44 -8.77
CA ARG A 2 7.07 4.34 -8.58
C ARG A 2 6.02 4.73 -7.54
N PHE A 3 4.77 4.46 -7.84
CA PHE A 3 3.62 4.74 -6.97
C PHE A 3 3.04 3.42 -6.46
N ALA A 4 2.73 3.36 -5.17
CA ALA A 4 1.87 2.34 -4.57
C ALA A 4 0.47 2.93 -4.43
N ILE A 5 -0.50 2.34 -5.12
CA ILE A 5 -1.91 2.73 -5.06
C ILE A 5 -2.63 1.62 -4.30
N LEU A 6 -3.26 1.99 -3.18
CA LEU A 6 -3.95 1.07 -2.25
C LEU A 6 -5.44 1.46 -2.19
N SER A 7 -6.32 0.46 -2.01
CA SER A 7 -7.77 0.61 -1.93
C SER A 7 -8.36 -0.57 -1.16
N ASP A 8 -9.58 -0.43 -0.63
CA ASP A 8 -10.42 -1.53 -0.10
C ASP A 8 -9.72 -2.35 1.00
N ILE A 9 -9.01 -1.67 1.90
CA ILE A 9 -8.29 -2.34 3.00
C ILE A 9 -9.26 -2.76 4.12
N HIS A 10 -10.43 -2.12 4.25
CA HIS A 10 -11.48 -2.50 5.22
C HIS A 10 -10.95 -2.75 6.66
N ALA A 11 -10.13 -1.83 7.17
CA ALA A 11 -9.47 -1.92 8.49
C ALA A 11 -8.65 -3.20 8.74
N ASN A 12 -8.29 -3.95 7.69
CA ASN A 12 -7.48 -5.15 7.78
C ASN A 12 -6.00 -4.78 7.96
N LEU A 13 -5.52 -4.81 9.22
CA LEU A 13 -4.15 -4.43 9.57
C LEU A 13 -3.11 -5.35 8.91
N GLU A 14 -3.27 -6.67 9.01
CA GLU A 14 -2.36 -7.63 8.37
C GLU A 14 -2.22 -7.39 6.86
N ALA A 15 -3.33 -7.15 6.17
CA ALA A 15 -3.30 -6.87 4.73
C ALA A 15 -2.54 -5.57 4.45
N LEU A 16 -2.79 -4.51 5.23
CA LEU A 16 -2.10 -3.23 5.11
C LEU A 16 -0.59 -3.36 5.32
N GLU A 17 -0.16 -4.09 6.35
CA GLU A 17 1.26 -4.29 6.64
C GLU A 17 1.97 -5.07 5.53
N ALA A 18 1.33 -6.13 5.03
CA ALA A 18 1.87 -6.95 3.95
C ALA A 18 2.09 -6.13 2.66
N VAL A 19 1.08 -5.34 2.24
CA VAL A 19 1.19 -4.54 1.00
C VAL A 19 2.14 -3.36 1.14
N LEU A 20 2.29 -2.78 2.35
CA LEU A 20 3.29 -1.74 2.60
C LEU A 20 4.71 -2.29 2.56
N ALA A 21 4.94 -3.51 3.08
CA ALA A 21 6.23 -4.17 2.98
C ALA A 21 6.62 -4.45 1.52
N ASP A 22 5.72 -5.04 0.73
CA ASP A 22 5.94 -5.31 -0.70
C ASP A 22 6.20 -4.01 -1.50
N ALA A 23 5.43 -2.95 -1.23
CA ALA A 23 5.64 -1.64 -1.87
C ALA A 23 7.02 -1.04 -1.56
N ARG A 24 7.52 -1.21 -0.32
CA ARG A 24 8.87 -0.77 0.07
C ARG A 24 9.96 -1.57 -0.63
N GLU A 25 9.82 -2.90 -0.72
CA GLU A 25 10.76 -3.76 -1.46
C GLU A 25 10.85 -3.40 -2.95
N ARG A 26 9.70 -3.03 -3.54
CA ARG A 26 9.62 -2.54 -4.93
C ARG A 26 10.15 -1.12 -5.13
N ARG A 27 10.64 -0.46 -4.08
CA ARG A 27 11.15 0.91 -4.08
C ARG A 27 10.09 1.92 -4.56
N CYS A 28 8.85 1.75 -4.13
CA CYS A 28 7.81 2.78 -4.31
C CYS A 28 8.19 4.03 -3.52
N THR A 29 8.08 5.19 -4.15
CA THR A 29 8.46 6.48 -3.56
C THR A 29 7.26 7.35 -3.21
N HIS A 30 6.06 6.95 -3.64
CA HIS A 30 4.81 7.66 -3.42
C HIS A 30 3.72 6.67 -3.08
N PHE A 31 2.87 7.00 -2.10
CA PHE A 31 1.78 6.15 -1.62
C PHE A 31 0.46 6.92 -1.73
N VAL A 32 -0.55 6.29 -2.32
CA VAL A 32 -1.89 6.84 -2.47
C VAL A 32 -2.89 5.82 -1.95
N CYS A 33 -3.73 6.23 -1.01
CA CYS A 33 -4.87 5.44 -0.53
C CYS A 33 -6.15 6.02 -1.14
N LEU A 34 -6.91 5.21 -1.87
CA LEU A 34 -8.16 5.62 -2.53
C LEU A 34 -9.37 5.59 -1.58
N GLY A 35 -9.23 4.92 -0.42
CA GLY A 35 -10.30 4.70 0.54
C GLY A 35 -10.80 3.26 0.52
N ASP A 36 -11.97 3.09 1.10
CA ASP A 36 -12.86 1.94 0.91
C ASP A 36 -13.84 2.24 -0.24
#